data_AF-A0A4R4MQH9-F1
#
_entry.id   AF-A0A4R4MQH9-F1
#
_cell.length_a   1.000
_cell.length_b   1.000
_cell.length_c   1.000
_cell.angle_alpha   90.00
_cell.angle_beta   90.00
_cell.angle_gamma   90.00
#
_symmetry.space_group_name_H-M   'P 1'
#
loop_
_entity.id
_entity.type
_entity.pdbx_description
1 polymer ?
#
loop_
_entity_poly.entity_id
_entity_poly.type
_entity_poly.pdbx_seq_one_letter_code
_entity_poly.pdbx_strand_id
1 'polypeptide(L)'
;PRLTLGYRDAVALGRSPLTRAGERFRGHEFHRTVVGLPGEPLFRWKGGADGFGDALVTASYLHLHWAGAPGLAQRLVSSSRSPSVLR
;
A
#
# COMPACT_ATOMS: atom_id res chain seq x y z
N PRO A 1 -10.19 -21.11 1.20
CA PRO A 1 -10.19 -19.69 0.75
C PRO A 1 -10.56 -19.56 -0.74
N ARG A 2 -11.36 -18.55 -1.10
CA ARG A 2 -11.75 -18.27 -2.51
C ARG A 2 -10.70 -17.38 -3.17
N LEU A 3 -10.55 -17.50 -4.49
CA LEU A 3 -9.75 -16.55 -5.28
C LEU A 3 -10.36 -15.14 -5.25
N THR A 4 -9.57 -14.16 -4.82
CA THR A 4 -9.82 -12.73 -5.00
C THR A 4 -9.02 -12.24 -6.20
N LEU A 5 -9.72 -11.65 -7.17
CA LEU A 5 -9.15 -11.08 -8.38
C LEU A 5 -9.91 -9.82 -8.76
N GLY A 6 -9.20 -8.76 -9.16
CA GLY A 6 -9.81 -7.60 -9.80
C GLY A 6 -9.04 -6.30 -9.57
N TYR A 7 -9.34 -5.30 -10.40
CA TYR A 7 -8.80 -3.96 -10.26
C TYR A 7 -9.55 -3.16 -9.18
N ARG A 8 -8.82 -2.28 -8.49
CA ARG A 8 -9.32 -1.41 -7.42
C ARG A 8 -8.89 0.03 -7.65
N ASP A 9 -9.85 0.93 -7.51
CA ASP A 9 -9.59 2.36 -7.34
C ASP A 9 -9.58 2.65 -5.83
N ALA A 10 -8.38 2.64 -5.25
CA ALA A 10 -8.16 2.71 -3.82
C ALA A 10 -7.73 4.11 -3.37
N VAL A 11 -8.10 4.46 -2.14
CA VAL A 11 -7.61 5.64 -1.42
C VAL A 11 -6.77 5.16 -0.25
N ALA A 12 -5.57 5.71 -0.08
CA ALA A 12 -4.76 5.47 1.10
C ALA A 12 -5.33 6.24 2.30
N LEU A 13 -5.52 5.56 3.42
CA LEU A 13 -6.05 6.14 4.66
C LEU A 13 -4.94 6.61 5.60
N GLY A 14 -3.76 6.01 5.50
CA GLY A 14 -2.63 6.27 6.39
C GLY A 14 -1.34 6.58 5.64
N ARG A 15 -0.35 7.04 6.41
CA ARG A 15 1.03 7.21 5.94
C ARG A 15 1.76 5.87 6.02
N SER A 16 2.56 5.59 5.00
CA SER A 16 3.51 4.47 4.97
C SER A 16 4.73 4.81 4.11
N PRO A 17 5.75 3.92 3.97
CA PRO A 17 6.80 4.09 2.97
C PRO A 17 6.28 4.40 1.57
N LEU A 18 5.11 3.88 1.19
CA LEU A 18 4.53 4.10 -0.13
C LEU A 18 3.44 5.16 -0.14
N THR A 19 2.72 5.40 0.95
CA THR A 19 1.47 6.18 0.93
C THR A 19 1.52 7.44 1.79
N ARG A 20 0.71 8.42 1.38
CA ARG A 20 0.21 9.51 2.23
C ARG A 20 -1.32 9.40 2.27
N ALA A 21 -1.93 9.80 3.38
CA ALA A 21 -3.38 9.80 3.51
C ALA A 21 -4.02 10.66 2.41
N GLY A 22 -5.08 10.15 1.79
CA GLY A 22 -5.82 10.79 0.70
C GLY A 22 -5.28 10.51 -0.71
N GLU A 23 -4.08 9.95 -0.87
CA GLU A 23 -3.56 9.57 -2.19
C GLU A 23 -4.41 8.46 -2.81
N ARG A 24 -4.60 8.53 -4.13
CA ARG A 24 -5.41 7.57 -4.88
C ARG A 24 -4.53 6.70 -5.76
N PHE A 25 -4.84 5.42 -5.80
CA PHE A 25 -4.10 4.43 -6.56
C PHE A 25 -5.05 3.54 -7.34
N ARG A 26 -4.65 3.20 -8.57
CA ARG A 26 -5.25 2.09 -9.32
C ARG A 26 -4.33 0.89 -9.21
N GLY A 27 -4.81 -0.19 -8.63
CA GLY A 27 -4.08 -1.43 -8.43
C GLY A 27 -4.95 -2.64 -8.74
N HIS A 28 -4.42 -3.83 -8.49
CA HIS A 28 -5.18 -5.07 -8.61
C HIS A 28 -4.89 -6.01 -7.45
N GLU A 29 -5.89 -6.81 -7.10
CA GLU A 29 -5.73 -7.93 -6.18
C GLU A 29 -5.61 -9.21 -7.00
N PHE A 30 -4.73 -10.12 -6.57
CA PHE A 30 -4.69 -11.50 -7.05
C PHE A 30 -4.13 -12.43 -5.95
N HIS A 31 -5.02 -13.01 -5.15
CA HIS A 31 -4.63 -13.87 -4.03
C HIS A 31 -5.77 -14.82 -3.63
N ARG A 32 -5.41 -15.94 -2.98
CA ARG A 32 -6.37 -16.82 -2.28
C ARG A 32 -6.27 -16.69 -0.76
N THR A 33 -5.09 -16.37 -0.26
CA THR A 33 -4.82 -16.21 1.17
C THR A 33 -5.51 -14.97 1.70
N VAL A 34 -5.87 -15.03 2.98
CA VAL A 34 -6.52 -13.94 3.73
C VAL A 34 -5.70 -13.73 4.98
N VAL A 35 -5.51 -12.47 5.37
CA VAL A 35 -4.76 -12.08 6.56
C VAL A 35 -5.67 -11.21 7.42
N GLY A 36 -5.72 -11.49 8.72
CA GLY A 36 -6.31 -10.56 9.69
C GLY A 36 -5.32 -9.42 9.91
N LEU A 37 -5.72 -8.19 9.57
CA LEU A 37 -4.86 -7.02 9.70
C LEU A 37 -5.06 -6.39 11.09
N PRO A 38 -3.99 -5.97 11.78
CA PRO A 38 -4.13 -5.21 13.02
C PRO A 38 -4.55 -3.76 12.71
N GLY A 39 -5.52 -3.23 13.45
CA GLY A 39 -5.92 -1.82 13.34
C GLY A 39 -6.72 -1.46 12.09
N GLU A 40 -6.65 -0.19 11.69
CA GLU A 40 -7.35 0.35 10.53
C GLU A 40 -6.64 -0.02 9.21
N PRO A 41 -7.38 -0.33 8.14
CA PRO A 41 -6.78 -0.71 6.86
C PRO A 41 -6.05 0.47 6.20
N LEU A 42 -4.94 0.17 5.52
CA LEU A 42 -4.15 1.18 4.81
C LEU A 42 -4.86 1.72 3.56
N PHE A 43 -5.61 0.86 2.85
CA PHE A 43 -6.33 1.20 1.62
C PHE A 43 -7.82 0.93 1.76
N ARG A 44 -8.64 1.78 1.14
CA ARG A 44 -10.09 1.60 1.03
C ARG A 44 -10.57 1.90 -0.39
N TRP A 45 -11.54 1.13 -0.85
CA TRP A 45 -12.24 1.33 -2.12
C TRP A 45 -13.73 1.02 -1.96
N LYS A 46 -14.49 1.16 -3.04
CA LYS A 46 -15.92 0.84 -3.02
C LYS A 46 -16.12 -0.65 -2.71
N GLY A 47 -16.68 -0.95 -1.55
CA GLY A 47 -17.03 -2.32 -1.15
C GLY A 47 -15.86 -3.15 -0.61
N GLY A 48 -14.73 -2.54 -0.27
CA GLY A 48 -13.61 -3.27 0.33
C GLY A 48 -12.50 -2.37 0.88
N ALA A 49 -11.62 -3.00 1.64
CA ALA A 49 -10.44 -2.38 2.22
C ALA A 49 -9.38 -3.47 2.43
N ASP A 50 -8.12 -3.07 2.42
CA ASP A 50 -7.00 -3.97 2.66
C ASP A 50 -5.76 -3.21 3.12
N GLY A 51 -4.82 -3.97 3.64
CA GLY A 51 -3.48 -3.57 3.95
C GLY A 51 -3.28 -2.99 5.33
N PHE A 52 -2.03 -2.99 5.74
CA PHE A 52 -1.52 -2.40 6.96
C PHE A 52 -0.33 -1.52 6.59
N GLY A 53 -0.17 -0.40 7.28
CA GLY A 53 1.01 0.42 7.12
C GLY A 53 1.29 1.31 8.31
N ASP A 54 2.58 1.51 8.56
CA ASP A 54 3.11 2.42 9.55
C ASP A 54 4.34 3.15 8.97
N ALA A 55 5.17 3.77 9.81
CA ALA A 55 6.36 4.48 9.35
C ALA A 55 7.38 3.61 8.58
N LEU A 56 7.35 2.29 8.75
CA LEU A 56 8.36 1.35 8.26
C LEU A 56 7.82 0.32 7.27
N VAL A 57 6.52 0.03 7.31
CA VAL A 57 5.91 -1.06 6.54
C VAL A 57 4.78 -0.56 5.66
N THR A 58 4.72 -1.11 4.45
CA THR A 58 3.51 -1.13 3.61
C THR A 58 3.24 -2.58 3.25
N ALA A 59 2.14 -3.15 3.74
CA ALA A 59 1.74 -4.52 3.48
C ALA A 59 0.31 -4.54 2.96
N SER A 60 0.06 -5.10 1.78
CA SER A 60 -1.27 -5.20 1.19
C SER A 60 -1.24 -6.21 0.05
N TYR A 61 -2.37 -6.89 -0.20
CA TYR A 61 -2.64 -7.63 -1.42
C TYR A 61 -2.99 -6.74 -2.62
N LEU A 62 -3.19 -5.43 -2.40
CA LEU A 62 -3.31 -4.47 -3.49
C LEU A 62 -1.95 -4.28 -4.16
N HIS A 63 -1.77 -4.91 -5.31
CA HIS A 63 -0.59 -4.72 -6.13
C HIS A 63 -0.66 -3.36 -6.85
N LEU A 64 0.33 -2.52 -6.59
CA LEU A 64 0.52 -1.22 -7.25
C LEU A 64 1.55 -1.36 -8.36
N HIS A 65 1.35 -0.61 -9.45
CA HIS A 65 2.27 -0.59 -10.57
C HIS A 65 2.94 0.78 -10.70
N TRP A 66 4.25 0.81 -10.92
CA TRP A 66 5.02 2.06 -10.99
C TRP A 66 4.59 2.97 -12.12
N ALA A 67 4.17 2.45 -13.28
CA ALA A 67 3.62 3.30 -14.34
C ALA A 67 2.35 4.05 -13.91
N GLY A 68 1.56 3.50 -12.96
CA GLY A 68 0.37 4.16 -12.41
C GLY A 68 0.68 5.12 -11.24
N ALA A 69 1.87 5.01 -10.65
CA ALA A 69 2.34 5.91 -9.59
C ALA A 69 3.88 6.01 -9.60
N PRO A 70 4.48 6.75 -10.55
CA PRO A 70 5.92 6.72 -10.79
C PRO A 70 6.78 7.15 -9.60
N GLY A 71 6.23 7.98 -8.72
CA GLY A 71 6.92 8.45 -7.52
C GLY A 71 7.12 7.38 -6.42
N LEU A 72 6.44 6.24 -6.49
CA LEU A 72 6.47 5.25 -5.40
C LEU A 72 7.82 4.54 -5.28
N ALA A 73 8.47 4.20 -6.39
CA ALA A 73 9.80 3.56 -6.35
C ALA A 73 10.82 4.48 -5.68
N GLN A 74 10.83 5.77 -6.04
CA GLN A 74 11.69 6.77 -5.41
C GLN A 74 11.35 6.95 -3.93
N ARG A 75 10.06 6.96 -3.57
CA ARG A 75 9.62 7.11 -2.18
C ARG A 75 10.07 5.94 -1.31
N LEU A 76 9.92 4.71 -1.80
CA LEU A 76 10.40 3.51 -1.12
C LEU A 76 11.90 3.60 -0.84
N VAL A 77 12.71 3.86 -1.87
CA VAL A 77 14.17 3.99 -1.73
C VAL A 77 14.54 5.12 -0.76
N SER A 78 13.82 6.24 -0.82
CA SER A 78 14.05 7.38 0.08
C SER A 78 13.67 7.07 1.53
N SER A 79 12.64 6.24 1.75
CA SER A 79 12.21 5.82 3.08
C SER A 79 13.21 4.91 3.79
N SER A 80 14.04 4.19 3.02
CA SER A 80 15.09 3.31 3.55
C SER A 80 16.39 4.05 3.90
N ARG A 81 16.51 5.35 3.60
CA ARG A 81 17.70 6.12 3.94
C ARG A 81 17.65 6.48 5.42
N SER A 82 18.52 5.86 6.22
CA SER A 82 18.77 6.30 7.61
C SER A 82 19.11 7.79 7.63
N PRO A 83 18.62 8.57 8.61
CA PRO A 83 19.07 9.93 8.86
C PRO A 83 20.57 10.07 9.20
N SER A 84 21.33 8.98 9.27
CA SER A 84 22.70 8.96 9.77
C SER A 84 23.61 8.03 8.95
N VAL A 85 24.13 8.54 7.83
CA VAL A 85 25.40 8.07 7.20
C VAL A 85 26.27 9.29 6.83
N LEU A 86 26.09 10.43 7.51
CA LEU A 86 26.94 11.63 7.37
C LEU A 86 27.15 12.33 8.72
N ARG A 87 27.37 11.55 9.79
CA ARG A 87 28.03 12.04 11.01
C ARG A 87 29.24 11.18 11.28
#